data_AF-A0A8U0QUR7-F1
#
_entry.id   AF-A0A8U0QUR7-F1
#
_cell.length_a   1.000
_cell.length_b   1.000
_cell.length_c   1.000
_cell.angle_alpha   90.00
_cell.angle_beta   90.00
_cell.angle_gamma   90.00
#
_symmetry.space_group_name_H-M   'P 1'
#
loop_
_entity.id
_entity.type
_entity.pdbx_description
1 polymer ?
#
loop_
_entity_poly.entity_id
_entity_poly.type
_entity_poly.pdbx_seq_one_letter_code
_entity_poly.pdbx_strand_id
1 'polypeptide(L)'
;MAEQGPMAIAMRLRNQLQSVYKLDPLRNEEEVKLKIKDLNEHIVCYLCAGYFIDATTITECLHTFCKSCIVKYLQTSKYCPMCNIKIHETQPLLNLKLDRVMQDIVYKLVPGLQESEDKRIKEFYQSRGLERVVQPSGEDSIPDAGLPFTSFDHSKAHFYRYDEQVSLCLERQSSSLSEKKDKTKLTLQQKFVRCSVRAEVRHLRKVLCHRLNVEKHQIQMLFNNESLPDHMTMKRLWISHWFGKAQPLVLHYTIKDKRTR
;
A
#
# COMPACT_ATOMS: atom_id res chain seq x y z
N MET A 1 12.75 -26.55 -18.00
CA MET A 1 12.99 -25.87 -16.71
C MET A 1 12.08 -24.65 -16.67
N ALA A 2 10.96 -24.73 -15.93
CA ALA A 2 9.95 -23.69 -15.95
C ALA A 2 10.46 -22.45 -15.20
N GLU A 3 10.55 -21.33 -15.91
CA GLU A 3 10.87 -20.01 -15.36
C GLU A 3 9.88 -19.69 -14.24
N GLN A 4 10.38 -19.62 -13.01
CA GLN A 4 9.59 -19.23 -11.85
C GLN A 4 9.28 -17.75 -11.98
N GLY A 5 8.06 -17.45 -12.43
CA GLY A 5 7.58 -16.08 -12.54
C GLY A 5 7.64 -15.32 -11.20
N PRO A 6 7.58 -13.98 -11.23
CA PRO A 6 7.70 -13.09 -10.06
C PRO A 6 6.74 -13.43 -8.91
N MET A 7 5.63 -14.15 -9.17
CA MET A 7 4.73 -14.70 -8.16
C MET A 7 5.40 -15.67 -7.17
N ALA A 8 6.38 -16.48 -7.61
CA ALA A 8 6.99 -17.51 -6.77
C ALA A 8 7.88 -16.93 -5.66
N ILE A 9 8.58 -15.82 -5.95
CA ILE A 9 9.47 -15.14 -5.00
C ILE A 9 8.65 -14.40 -3.94
N ALA A 10 7.59 -13.70 -4.34
CA ALA A 10 6.66 -13.04 -3.42
C ALA A 10 5.92 -14.04 -2.50
N MET A 11 5.67 -15.26 -2.97
CA MET A 11 5.06 -16.34 -2.18
C MET A 11 5.99 -16.89 -1.10
N ARG A 12 7.30 -17.00 -1.34
CA ARG A 12 8.27 -17.45 -0.32
C ARG A 12 8.38 -16.47 0.84
N LEU A 13 8.52 -15.17 0.55
CA LEU A 13 8.56 -14.11 1.56
C LEU A 13 7.27 -14.07 2.39
N ARG A 14 6.11 -14.31 1.77
CA ARG A 14 4.81 -14.35 2.47
C ARG A 14 4.69 -15.53 3.45
N ASN A 15 5.06 -16.74 3.01
CA ASN A 15 5.00 -17.92 3.87
C ASN A 15 5.94 -17.81 5.07
N GLN A 16 7.09 -17.17 4.88
CA GLN A 16 8.07 -16.91 5.94
C GLN A 16 7.57 -15.89 6.97
N LEU A 17 6.87 -14.83 6.55
CA LEU A 17 6.27 -13.87 7.48
C LEU A 17 5.07 -14.44 8.23
N GLN A 18 4.26 -15.27 7.58
CA GLN A 18 3.07 -15.88 8.19
C GLN A 18 3.42 -16.97 9.22
N SER A 19 4.51 -17.72 9.00
CA SER A 19 4.99 -18.71 9.95
C SER A 19 5.63 -18.08 11.19
N VAL A 20 6.32 -16.94 11.03
CA VAL A 20 7.02 -16.26 12.13
C VAL A 20 6.08 -15.40 12.96
N TYR A 21 5.18 -14.64 12.32
CA TYR A 21 4.40 -13.60 13.03
C TYR A 21 2.93 -13.96 13.23
N LYS A 22 2.42 -15.08 12.67
CA LYS A 22 0.98 -15.42 12.63
C LYS A 22 0.08 -14.29 12.09
N LEU A 23 0.66 -13.29 11.44
CA LEU A 23 -0.02 -12.16 10.83
C LEU A 23 -0.18 -12.46 9.33
N ASP A 24 -1.40 -12.38 8.81
CA ASP A 24 -1.64 -12.32 7.36
C ASP A 24 -1.74 -10.82 7.01
N PRO A 25 -0.75 -10.22 6.31
CA PRO A 25 -0.76 -8.78 5.99
C PRO A 25 -1.98 -8.33 5.16
N LEU A 26 -2.78 -9.29 4.67
CA LEU A 26 -4.01 -9.07 3.92
C LEU A 26 -5.29 -9.41 4.71
N ARG A 27 -5.19 -9.85 5.97
CA ARG A 27 -6.34 -9.99 6.89
C ARG A 27 -6.25 -8.93 7.98
N ASN A 28 -6.70 -7.73 7.67
CA ASN A 28 -7.17 -6.82 8.72
C ASN A 28 -8.66 -7.11 8.93
N GLU A 29 -8.98 -8.20 9.63
CA GLU A 29 -10.35 -8.49 10.08
C GLU A 29 -10.72 -7.69 11.35
N GLU A 30 -9.73 -7.15 12.07
CA GLU A 30 -9.94 -6.35 13.28
C GLU A 30 -9.30 -4.95 13.16
N GLU A 31 -10.07 -3.92 13.52
CA GLU A 31 -9.58 -2.56 13.65
C GLU A 31 -8.75 -2.45 14.94
N VAL A 32 -7.44 -2.60 14.82
CA VAL A 32 -6.52 -2.52 15.96
C VAL A 32 -6.37 -1.06 16.39
N LYS A 33 -6.82 -0.74 17.60
CA LYS A 33 -6.61 0.58 18.23
C LYS A 33 -5.35 0.53 19.08
N LEU A 34 -4.32 1.27 18.68
CA LEU A 34 -3.07 1.43 19.43
C LEU A 34 -2.98 2.83 20.01
N LYS A 35 -2.42 2.96 21.22
CA LYS A 35 -2.07 4.28 21.76
C LYS A 35 -0.73 4.70 21.18
N ILE A 36 -0.66 5.89 20.60
CA ILE A 36 0.58 6.43 20.02
C ILE A 36 1.73 6.46 21.04
N LYS A 37 1.40 6.70 22.33
CA LYS A 37 2.39 6.71 23.42
C LYS A 37 3.20 5.42 23.52
N ASP A 38 2.57 4.29 23.21
CA ASP A 38 3.20 2.97 23.28
C ASP A 38 4.16 2.75 22.09
N LEU A 39 4.05 3.56 21.04
CA LEU A 39 4.91 3.52 19.86
C LEU A 39 6.04 4.55 19.93
N ASN A 40 5.95 5.54 20.83
CA ASN A 40 6.86 6.68 20.88
C ASN A 40 8.34 6.26 20.99
N GLU A 41 8.65 5.17 21.70
CA GLU A 41 10.01 4.64 21.83
C GLU A 41 10.65 4.25 20.48
N HIS A 42 9.82 3.98 19.47
CA HIS A 42 10.28 3.57 18.15
C HIS A 42 10.22 4.70 17.12
N ILE A 43 9.45 5.77 17.34
CA ILE A 43 9.16 6.80 16.31
C ILE A 43 9.61 8.21 16.70
N VAL A 44 10.21 8.38 17.88
CA VAL A 44 10.69 9.66 18.40
C VAL A 44 12.21 9.75 18.28
N CYS A 45 12.68 10.90 17.82
CA CYS A 45 14.10 11.21 17.73
C CYS A 45 14.69 11.53 19.11
N TYR A 46 15.73 10.80 19.47
CA TYR A 46 16.48 11.00 20.72
C TYR A 46 17.05 12.42 20.90
N LEU A 47 17.44 13.09 19.80
CA LEU A 47 18.11 14.39 19.86
C LEU A 47 17.16 15.56 20.09
N CYS A 48 15.95 15.53 19.52
CA CYS A 48 14.98 16.63 19.64
C CYS A 48 13.73 16.27 20.44
N ALA A 49 13.60 15.01 20.88
CA ALA A 49 12.41 14.46 21.55
C ALA A 49 11.09 14.63 20.77
N GLY A 50 11.17 14.90 19.46
CA GLY A 50 10.02 14.97 18.55
C GLY A 50 9.96 13.77 17.60
N TYR A 51 8.83 13.60 16.90
CA TYR A 51 8.70 12.55 15.87
C TYR A 51 9.71 12.73 14.73
N PHE A 52 10.10 11.63 14.10
CA PHE A 52 11.05 11.68 12.98
C PHE A 52 10.54 12.53 11.81
N ILE A 53 11.37 13.49 11.40
CA ILE A 53 11.24 14.27 10.17
C ILE A 53 12.51 14.03 9.35
N ASP A 54 12.34 13.60 8.10
CA ASP A 54 13.40 13.04 7.28
C ASP A 54 14.24 12.00 8.06
N ALA A 55 13.59 10.91 8.47
CA ALA A 55 14.20 9.81 9.20
C ALA A 55 15.50 9.38 8.53
N THR A 56 16.59 9.46 9.27
CA THR A 56 17.95 9.21 8.80
C THR A 56 18.61 8.22 9.74
N THR A 57 19.02 7.09 9.18
CA THR A 57 19.59 5.96 9.91
C THR A 57 21.10 5.91 9.70
N ILE A 58 21.84 5.68 10.77
CA ILE A 58 23.28 5.42 10.74
C ILE A 58 23.48 3.97 10.30
N THR A 59 24.21 3.71 9.23
CA THR A 59 24.40 2.35 8.68
C THR A 59 25.13 1.42 9.65
N GLU A 60 26.11 1.93 10.39
CA GLU A 60 26.96 1.15 11.29
C GLU A 60 26.23 0.59 12.52
N CYS A 61 25.18 1.26 12.99
CA CYS A 61 24.51 0.90 14.25
C CYS A 61 22.98 0.89 14.17
N LEU A 62 22.41 1.20 13.01
CA LEU A 62 20.98 1.21 12.71
C LEU A 62 20.11 2.08 13.64
N HIS A 63 20.72 3.07 14.32
CA HIS A 63 19.96 4.07 15.06
C HIS A 63 19.46 5.17 14.11
N THR A 64 18.20 5.56 14.30
CA THR A 64 17.49 6.53 13.46
C THR A 64 17.29 7.86 14.19
N PHE A 65 17.43 8.97 13.44
CA PHE A 65 17.29 10.34 13.92
C PHE A 65 16.58 11.20 12.85
N CYS A 66 16.14 12.42 13.20
CA CYS A 66 15.80 13.39 12.16
C CYS A 66 17.05 13.83 11.41
N LYS A 67 16.98 14.01 10.09
CA LYS A 67 18.13 14.42 9.24
C LYS A 67 18.84 15.65 9.79
N SER A 68 18.10 16.71 10.06
CA SER A 68 18.65 17.97 10.57
C SER A 68 19.32 17.82 11.93
N CYS A 69 18.82 16.91 12.78
CA CYS A 69 19.35 16.68 14.12
C CYS A 69 20.69 15.95 14.06
N ILE A 70 20.75 14.82 13.35
CA ILE A 70 21.98 14.03 13.28
C ILE A 70 23.08 14.74 12.49
N VAL A 71 22.74 15.41 11.38
CA VAL A 71 23.71 16.18 10.60
C VAL A 71 24.32 17.30 11.45
N LYS A 72 23.51 18.02 12.24
CA LYS A 72 23.99 19.06 13.15
C LYS A 72 24.90 18.48 14.24
N TYR A 73 24.50 17.37 14.87
CA TYR A 73 25.30 16.73 15.91
C TYR A 73 26.68 16.27 15.40
N LEU A 74 26.74 15.77 14.17
CA LEU A 74 27.96 15.27 13.57
C LEU A 74 28.94 16.35 13.09
N GLN A 75 28.57 17.62 13.21
CA GLN A 75 29.51 18.73 13.05
C GLN A 75 30.54 18.76 14.18
N THR A 76 30.19 18.25 15.37
CA THR A 76 31.03 18.28 16.57
C THR A 76 31.49 16.90 17.06
N SER A 77 30.87 15.83 16.57
CA SER A 77 31.17 14.45 16.99
C SER A 77 31.17 13.50 15.80
N LYS A 78 31.90 12.39 15.92
CA LYS A 78 31.93 11.29 14.92
C LYS A 78 31.29 10.00 15.46
N TYR A 79 30.65 10.07 16.62
CA TYR A 79 30.08 8.93 17.33
C TYR A 79 28.56 9.00 17.34
N CYS A 80 27.89 7.86 17.40
CA CYS A 80 26.43 7.82 17.53
C CYS A 80 25.99 8.41 18.89
N PRO A 81 24.98 9.31 18.92
CA PRO A 81 24.44 9.86 20.18
C PRO A 81 23.82 8.81 21.12
N MET A 82 23.36 7.67 20.58
CA MET A 82 22.63 6.65 21.35
C MET A 82 23.58 5.60 21.95
N CYS A 83 24.50 5.08 21.14
CA CYS A 83 25.33 3.93 21.52
C CYS A 83 26.83 4.23 21.54
N ASN A 84 27.23 5.45 21.22
CA ASN A 84 28.62 5.89 21.17
C ASN A 84 29.54 5.07 20.23
N ILE A 85 28.96 4.33 19.28
CA ILE A 85 29.72 3.66 18.21
C ILE A 85 30.24 4.72 17.23
N LYS A 86 31.50 4.60 16.82
CA LYS A 86 32.09 5.50 15.82
C LYS A 86 31.44 5.27 14.46
N ILE A 87 30.88 6.33 13.88
CA ILE A 87 30.14 6.25 12.61
C ILE A 87 31.10 6.15 11.42
N HIS A 88 32.19 6.92 11.45
CA HIS A 88 33.21 6.93 10.40
C HIS A 88 34.51 7.56 10.94
N GLU A 89 35.64 7.23 10.31
CA GLU A 89 36.98 7.77 10.64
C GLU A 89 37.09 9.30 10.48
N THR A 90 36.76 9.81 9.30
CA THR A 90 36.89 11.23 8.95
C THR A 90 35.57 11.90 8.61
N GLN A 91 34.69 11.24 7.84
CA GLN A 91 33.46 11.79 7.27
C GLN A 91 32.20 11.02 7.73
N PRO A 92 31.64 11.33 8.90
CA PRO A 92 30.48 10.60 9.45
C PRO A 92 29.20 10.72 8.61
N LEU A 93 29.11 11.72 7.72
CA LEU A 93 27.96 11.89 6.83
C LEU A 93 27.83 10.80 5.74
N LEU A 94 28.92 10.12 5.36
CA LEU A 94 28.89 9.07 4.33
C LEU A 94 28.10 7.84 4.77
N ASN A 95 28.09 7.57 6.08
CA ASN A 95 27.42 6.43 6.69
C ASN A 95 26.02 6.78 7.23
N LEU A 96 25.42 7.86 6.70
CA LEU A 96 24.02 8.20 6.93
C LEU A 96 23.21 7.85 5.69
N LYS A 97 22.05 7.22 5.89
CA LYS A 97 21.09 6.94 4.83
C LYS A 97 19.69 7.38 5.23
N LEU A 98 18.96 7.98 4.29
CA LEU A 98 17.55 8.32 4.49
C LEU A 98 16.74 7.03 4.58
N ASP A 99 16.03 6.87 5.69
CA ASP A 99 15.14 5.76 5.95
C ASP A 99 13.72 6.11 5.52
N ARG A 100 13.46 5.96 4.22
CA ARG A 100 12.16 6.30 3.62
C ARG A 100 11.02 5.45 4.20
N VAL A 101 11.31 4.19 4.52
CA VAL A 101 10.32 3.26 5.08
C VAL A 101 9.95 3.70 6.48
N MET A 102 10.93 4.03 7.32
CA MET A 102 10.67 4.52 8.66
C MET A 102 9.92 5.86 8.63
N GLN A 103 10.30 6.77 7.72
CA GLN A 103 9.57 8.03 7.55
C GLN A 103 8.10 7.80 7.15
N ASP A 104 7.85 6.90 6.20
CA ASP A 104 6.49 6.52 5.78
C ASP A 104 5.68 5.92 6.93
N ILE A 105 6.30 5.09 7.76
CA ILE A 105 5.67 4.51 8.95
C ILE A 105 5.26 5.64 9.90
N VAL A 106 6.16 6.55 10.21
CA VAL A 106 5.92 7.67 11.14
C VAL A 106 4.77 8.56 10.63
N TYR A 107 4.79 8.93 9.35
CA TYR A 107 3.72 9.75 8.76
C TYR A 107 2.36 9.05 8.68
N LYS A 108 2.33 7.72 8.52
CA LYS A 108 1.08 6.95 8.55
C LYS A 108 0.55 6.73 9.97
N LEU A 109 1.42 6.66 10.96
CA LEU A 109 1.05 6.42 12.35
C LEU A 109 0.62 7.69 13.08
N VAL A 110 1.26 8.82 12.81
CA VAL A 110 1.02 10.09 13.54
C VAL A 110 0.11 11.00 12.69
N PRO A 111 -1.16 11.19 13.09
CA PRO A 111 -2.10 12.02 12.33
C PRO A 111 -1.63 13.48 12.25
N GLY A 112 -1.75 14.09 11.06
CA GLY A 112 -1.45 15.50 10.84
C GLY A 112 0.03 15.88 10.83
N LEU A 113 0.95 14.94 11.11
CA LEU A 113 2.38 15.24 11.19
C LEU A 113 2.94 15.69 9.83
N GLN A 114 2.67 14.91 8.77
CA GLN A 114 3.15 15.22 7.41
C GLN A 114 2.60 16.57 6.93
N GLU A 115 1.29 16.80 7.11
CA GLU A 115 0.62 18.03 6.71
C GLU A 115 1.19 19.25 7.46
N SER A 116 1.47 19.10 8.76
CA SER A 116 2.08 20.15 9.57
C SER A 116 3.49 20.49 9.11
N GLU A 117 4.27 19.49 8.69
CA GLU A 117 5.62 19.69 8.19
C GLU A 117 5.62 20.32 6.80
N ASP A 118 4.78 19.84 5.88
CA ASP A 118 4.61 20.44 4.56
C ASP A 118 4.16 21.91 4.66
N LYS A 119 3.29 22.23 5.64
CA LYS A 119 2.89 23.61 5.92
C LYS A 119 4.08 24.46 6.39
N ARG A 120 4.87 23.99 7.35
CA ARG A 120 6.08 24.70 7.83
C ARG A 120 7.09 24.95 6.72
N ILE A 121 7.33 23.95 5.88
CA ILE A 121 8.19 24.06 4.71
C ILE A 121 7.66 25.16 3.79
N LYS A 122 6.37 25.11 3.43
CA LYS A 122 5.75 26.10 2.55
C LYS A 122 5.88 27.52 3.09
N GLU A 123 5.57 27.72 4.38
CA GLU A 123 5.67 29.02 5.05
C GLU A 123 7.11 29.55 5.05
N PHE A 124 8.11 28.68 5.31
CA PHE A 124 9.51 29.06 5.27
C PHE A 124 9.95 29.59 3.91
N TYR A 125 9.65 28.87 2.82
CA TYR A 125 10.02 29.30 1.45
C TYR A 125 9.27 30.57 1.03
N GLN A 126 7.96 30.63 1.33
CA GLN A 126 7.13 31.80 1.02
C GLN A 126 7.63 33.06 1.73
N SER A 127 8.05 32.95 3.00
CA SER A 127 8.59 34.09 3.75
C SER A 127 9.88 34.67 3.16
N ARG A 128 10.58 33.91 2.32
CA ARG A 128 11.84 34.33 1.65
C ARG A 128 11.68 34.62 0.17
N GLY A 129 10.45 34.57 -0.36
CA GLY A 129 10.19 34.78 -1.80
C GLY A 129 10.82 33.72 -2.70
N LEU A 130 11.11 32.53 -2.16
CA LEU A 130 11.72 31.43 -2.90
C LEU A 130 10.66 30.40 -3.30
N GLU A 131 10.76 29.86 -4.51
CA GLU A 131 9.96 28.71 -4.94
C GLU A 131 10.58 27.41 -4.41
N ARG A 132 9.75 26.44 -4.02
CA ARG A 132 10.24 25.16 -3.47
C ARG A 132 11.01 24.41 -4.55
N VAL A 133 12.33 24.33 -4.43
CA VAL A 133 13.15 23.40 -5.23
C VAL A 133 12.86 21.99 -4.74
N VAL A 134 11.99 21.27 -5.44
CA VAL A 134 11.86 19.82 -5.28
C VAL A 134 13.11 19.22 -5.90
N GLN A 135 14.16 18.97 -5.11
CA GLN A 135 15.28 18.18 -5.59
C GLN A 135 14.74 16.80 -5.96
N PRO A 136 14.81 16.37 -7.23
CA PRO A 136 14.65 14.96 -7.55
C PRO A 136 15.77 14.26 -6.79
N SER A 137 15.42 13.38 -5.86
CA SER A 137 16.41 12.57 -5.16
C SER A 137 17.06 11.60 -6.16
N GLY A 138 18.10 12.04 -6.84
CA GLY A 138 19.03 11.22 -7.61
C GLY A 138 20.41 11.37 -6.97
N GLU A 139 20.79 10.41 -6.14
CA GLU A 139 22.22 10.13 -5.95
C GLU A 139 22.66 9.32 -7.18
N ASP A 140 23.68 9.84 -7.88
CA ASP A 140 24.64 9.17 -8.76
C ASP A 140 24.19 7.88 -9.46
N SER A 141 23.83 8.00 -10.74
CA SER A 141 23.95 6.91 -11.70
C SER A 141 24.33 7.49 -13.07
N ILE A 142 25.41 6.94 -13.61
CA ILE A 142 25.99 7.12 -14.95
C ILE A 142 24.88 7.30 -16.01
N PRO A 143 25.08 8.14 -17.07
CA PRO A 143 24.11 8.26 -18.15
C PRO A 143 24.06 6.96 -18.96
N ASP A 144 23.17 6.04 -18.57
CA ASP A 144 22.80 4.91 -19.40
C ASP A 144 21.64 5.30 -20.31
N ALA A 145 21.82 4.98 -21.59
CA ALA A 145 21.01 5.46 -22.68
C ALA A 145 19.64 4.75 -22.71
N GLY A 146 18.57 5.55 -22.79
CA GLY A 146 17.45 5.21 -23.66
C GLY A 146 16.29 4.39 -23.13
N LEU A 147 15.82 4.57 -21.89
CA LEU A 147 14.47 4.14 -21.50
C LEU A 147 13.64 5.28 -20.90
N PRO A 148 12.43 5.56 -21.44
CA PRO A 148 11.53 6.56 -20.90
C PRO A 148 10.78 5.98 -19.70
N PHE A 149 11.46 5.81 -18.58
CA PHE A 149 10.80 5.67 -17.28
C PHE A 149 11.11 6.91 -16.47
N THR A 150 10.14 7.82 -16.47
CA THR A 150 10.07 8.94 -15.52
C THR A 150 10.39 8.46 -14.11
N SER A 151 11.28 9.16 -13.40
CA SER A 151 11.66 8.91 -12.00
C SER A 151 10.48 8.43 -11.14
N PHE A 152 10.48 7.15 -10.78
CA PHE A 152 9.39 6.56 -10.01
C PHE A 152 9.47 7.01 -8.55
N ASP A 153 8.47 7.77 -8.11
CA ASP A 153 8.35 8.25 -6.73
C ASP A 153 8.05 7.07 -5.78
N HIS A 154 9.07 6.55 -5.11
CA HIS A 154 8.96 5.43 -4.18
C HIS A 154 7.96 5.66 -3.03
N SER A 155 7.68 6.91 -2.65
CA SER A 155 6.66 7.20 -1.63
C SER A 155 5.25 6.79 -2.07
N LYS A 156 5.00 6.70 -3.39
CA LYS A 156 3.71 6.30 -3.97
C LYS A 156 3.66 4.82 -4.35
N ALA A 157 4.73 4.07 -4.14
CA ALA A 157 4.83 2.66 -4.52
C ALA A 157 3.72 1.80 -3.90
N HIS A 158 3.19 2.20 -2.75
CA HIS A 158 2.16 1.48 -2.01
C HIS A 158 0.72 1.64 -2.55
N PHE A 159 0.52 2.49 -3.56
CA PHE A 159 -0.81 2.76 -4.14
C PHE A 159 -1.35 1.58 -4.96
N TYR A 160 -2.66 1.33 -4.88
CA TYR A 160 -3.33 0.22 -5.57
C TYR A 160 -3.13 0.17 -7.09
N ARG A 161 -2.84 1.31 -7.73
CA ARG A 161 -2.58 1.37 -9.17
C ARG A 161 -1.29 0.67 -9.60
N TYR A 162 -0.38 0.45 -8.65
CA TYR A 162 0.89 -0.23 -8.86
C TYR A 162 0.88 -1.67 -8.38
N ASP A 163 -0.23 -2.11 -7.77
CA ASP A 163 -0.38 -3.51 -7.43
C ASP A 163 -0.43 -4.36 -8.71
N GLU A 164 -0.03 -5.62 -8.57
CA GLU A 164 -0.33 -6.65 -9.55
C GLU A 164 -1.84 -6.65 -9.87
N GLN A 165 -2.16 -6.81 -11.16
CA GLN A 165 -3.53 -6.75 -11.65
C GLN A 165 -4.07 -8.15 -11.94
N VAL A 166 -5.32 -8.40 -11.59
CA VAL A 166 -6.05 -9.62 -11.93
C VAL A 166 -7.19 -9.31 -12.89
N SER A 167 -7.39 -10.18 -13.88
CA SER A 167 -8.48 -10.09 -14.85
C SER A 167 -9.64 -10.99 -14.41
N LEU A 168 -10.83 -10.42 -14.32
CA LEU A 168 -12.06 -11.05 -13.83
C LEU A 168 -13.14 -11.03 -14.92
N CYS A 169 -14.02 -12.01 -14.91
CA CYS A 169 -15.29 -12.00 -15.64
C CYS A 169 -16.45 -12.06 -14.63
N LEU A 170 -17.39 -11.12 -14.72
CA LEU A 170 -18.55 -11.01 -13.84
C LEU A 170 -19.83 -11.42 -14.60
N GLU A 171 -20.38 -12.57 -14.24
CA GLU A 171 -21.56 -13.13 -14.89
C GLU A 171 -22.79 -13.10 -13.98
N ARG A 172 -23.95 -12.80 -14.56
CA ARG A 172 -25.20 -12.88 -13.80
C ARG A 172 -25.61 -14.35 -13.71
N GLN A 173 -25.83 -14.86 -12.51
CA GLN A 173 -26.40 -16.18 -12.32
C GLN A 173 -27.87 -16.15 -12.74
N SER A 174 -28.28 -17.03 -13.65
CA SER A 174 -29.66 -17.11 -14.12
C SER A 174 -30.55 -17.79 -13.07
N SER A 175 -31.52 -17.06 -12.53
CA SER A 175 -32.67 -17.67 -11.87
C SER A 175 -33.70 -18.02 -12.95
N SER A 176 -34.06 -19.28 -13.06
CA SER A 176 -35.16 -19.76 -13.89
C SER A 176 -36.51 -19.30 -13.31
N LEU A 177 -37.46 -19.08 -14.23
CA LEU A 177 -38.88 -18.72 -14.06
C LEU A 177 -39.19 -17.21 -13.92
N SER A 178 -39.88 -16.72 -14.96
CA SER A 178 -40.56 -15.43 -15.13
C SER A 178 -39.74 -14.19 -15.58
N GLU A 179 -40.36 -13.45 -16.51
CA GLU A 179 -40.06 -12.08 -16.96
C GLU A 179 -38.95 -11.87 -18.02
N LYS A 180 -39.34 -12.06 -19.28
CA LYS A 180 -38.55 -11.76 -20.50
C LYS A 180 -38.44 -10.25 -20.84
N LYS A 181 -38.99 -9.33 -20.03
CA LYS A 181 -39.04 -7.88 -20.39
C LYS A 181 -37.94 -7.01 -19.77
N ASP A 182 -37.36 -7.38 -18.62
CA ASP A 182 -36.36 -6.56 -17.89
C ASP A 182 -34.92 -7.12 -17.85
N LYS A 183 -34.65 -8.24 -18.51
CA LYS A 183 -33.34 -8.92 -18.46
C LYS A 183 -32.15 -8.09 -18.98
N THR A 184 -32.38 -7.15 -19.88
CA THR A 184 -31.30 -6.36 -20.50
C THR A 184 -30.79 -5.24 -19.61
N LYS A 185 -31.62 -4.65 -18.73
CA LYS A 185 -31.22 -3.51 -17.88
C LYS A 185 -30.35 -3.92 -16.68
N LEU A 186 -30.59 -5.12 -16.15
CA LEU A 186 -29.93 -5.64 -14.95
C LEU A 186 -28.79 -6.63 -15.26
N THR A 187 -28.28 -6.61 -16.50
CA THR A 187 -27.13 -7.42 -16.92
C THR A 187 -25.99 -6.49 -17.32
N LEU A 188 -24.81 -6.72 -16.76
CA LEU A 188 -23.59 -6.02 -17.15
C LEU A 188 -23.32 -6.17 -18.65
N GLN A 189 -23.25 -5.04 -19.35
CA GLN A 189 -22.79 -4.96 -20.74
C GLN A 189 -21.29 -5.24 -20.82
N GLN A 190 -20.51 -4.69 -19.89
CA GLN A 190 -19.08 -4.94 -19.74
C GLN A 190 -18.82 -5.89 -18.57
N LYS A 191 -18.63 -7.18 -18.88
CA LYS A 191 -18.46 -8.24 -17.88
C LYS A 191 -17.02 -8.37 -17.38
N PHE A 192 -16.05 -7.87 -18.14
CA PHE A 192 -14.64 -8.02 -17.80
C PHE A 192 -14.14 -6.85 -16.96
N VAL A 193 -13.46 -7.16 -15.87
CA VAL A 193 -12.89 -6.17 -14.94
C VAL A 193 -11.43 -6.50 -14.71
N ARG A 194 -10.56 -5.50 -14.74
CA ARG A 194 -9.18 -5.60 -14.27
C ARG A 194 -9.02 -4.75 -13.02
N CYS A 195 -8.45 -5.33 -11.97
CA CYS A 195 -8.27 -4.63 -10.70
C CYS A 195 -7.06 -5.15 -9.94
N SER A 196 -6.64 -4.39 -8.92
CA SER A 196 -5.59 -4.82 -7.99
C SER A 196 -5.92 -6.18 -7.36
N VAL A 197 -4.90 -7.03 -7.19
CA VAL A 197 -5.00 -8.29 -6.43
C VAL A 197 -5.46 -8.08 -4.97
N ARG A 198 -5.27 -6.88 -4.42
CA ARG A 198 -5.73 -6.46 -3.08
C ARG A 198 -7.16 -5.95 -3.06
N ALA A 199 -7.80 -5.76 -4.22
CA ALA A 199 -9.22 -5.42 -4.27
C ALA A 199 -10.05 -6.54 -3.62
N GLU A 200 -11.03 -6.14 -2.82
CA GLU A 200 -11.94 -7.07 -2.14
C GLU A 200 -13.31 -7.19 -2.84
N VAL A 201 -14.05 -8.26 -2.54
CA VAL A 201 -15.41 -8.52 -3.05
C VAL A 201 -16.35 -7.32 -2.84
N ARG A 202 -16.26 -6.61 -1.70
CA ARG A 202 -17.05 -5.40 -1.45
C ARG A 202 -16.83 -4.29 -2.49
N HIS A 203 -15.62 -4.18 -3.07
CA HIS A 203 -15.32 -3.19 -4.10
C HIS A 203 -15.98 -3.56 -5.42
N LEU A 204 -15.95 -4.85 -5.80
CA LEU A 204 -16.68 -5.33 -6.97
C LEU A 204 -18.18 -5.13 -6.82
N ARG A 205 -18.74 -5.40 -5.63
CA ARG A 205 -20.15 -5.10 -5.33
C ARG A 205 -20.47 -3.63 -5.52
N LYS A 206 -19.63 -2.71 -5.05
CA LYS A 206 -19.82 -1.26 -5.27
C LYS A 206 -19.83 -0.91 -6.76
N VAL A 207 -18.93 -1.48 -7.55
CA VAL A 207 -18.90 -1.29 -9.02
C VAL A 207 -20.20 -1.79 -9.65
N LEU A 208 -20.69 -2.95 -9.25
CA LEU A 208 -21.97 -3.50 -9.72
C LEU A 208 -23.16 -2.61 -9.33
N CYS A 209 -23.21 -2.11 -8.09
CA CYS A 209 -24.25 -1.19 -7.62
C CYS A 209 -24.34 0.04 -8.54
N HIS A 210 -23.18 0.64 -8.82
CA HIS A 210 -23.10 1.83 -9.64
C HIS A 210 -23.45 1.57 -11.11
N ARG A 211 -22.95 0.47 -11.69
CA ARG A 211 -23.20 0.12 -13.09
C ARG A 211 -24.63 -0.34 -13.37
N LEU A 212 -25.29 -0.96 -12.39
CA LEU A 212 -26.63 -1.52 -12.55
C LEU A 212 -27.72 -0.65 -11.89
N ASN A 213 -27.33 0.44 -11.22
CA ASN A 213 -28.22 1.34 -10.48
C ASN A 213 -29.09 0.60 -9.45
N VAL A 214 -28.46 -0.26 -8.64
CA VAL A 214 -29.09 -1.05 -7.57
C VAL A 214 -28.39 -0.84 -6.24
N GLU A 215 -29.09 -1.12 -5.14
CA GLU A 215 -28.55 -0.95 -3.80
C GLU A 215 -27.62 -2.11 -3.39
N LYS A 216 -26.66 -1.82 -2.48
CA LYS A 216 -25.65 -2.78 -2.01
C LYS A 216 -26.28 -4.09 -1.50
N HIS A 217 -27.39 -4.00 -0.77
CA HIS A 217 -28.07 -5.16 -0.19
C HIS A 217 -28.74 -6.07 -1.25
N GLN A 218 -28.94 -5.58 -2.47
CA GLN A 218 -29.55 -6.35 -3.56
C GLN A 218 -28.53 -7.25 -4.25
N ILE A 219 -27.24 -6.89 -4.23
CA ILE A 219 -26.19 -7.64 -4.91
C ILE A 219 -25.51 -8.63 -3.97
N GLN A 220 -25.50 -9.89 -4.38
CA GLN A 220 -24.73 -10.96 -3.77
C GLN A 220 -23.71 -11.49 -4.77
N MET A 221 -22.45 -11.60 -4.35
CA MET A 221 -21.36 -12.16 -5.15
C MET A 221 -21.18 -13.64 -4.81
N LEU A 222 -20.95 -14.46 -5.83
CA LEU A 222 -20.86 -15.90 -5.70
C LEU A 222 -19.68 -16.47 -6.48
N PHE A 223 -19.18 -17.60 -5.98
CA PHE A 223 -18.26 -18.47 -6.69
C PHE A 223 -18.70 -19.91 -6.45
N ASN A 224 -18.83 -20.73 -7.50
CA ASN A 224 -19.38 -22.09 -7.42
C ASN A 224 -20.70 -22.18 -6.62
N ASN A 225 -21.62 -21.23 -6.82
CA ASN A 225 -22.90 -21.11 -6.09
C ASN A 225 -22.79 -20.80 -4.58
N GLU A 226 -21.59 -20.58 -4.06
CA GLU A 226 -21.38 -20.17 -2.67
C GLU A 226 -21.21 -18.66 -2.57
N SER A 227 -21.77 -18.07 -1.52
CA SER A 227 -21.67 -16.64 -1.27
C SER A 227 -20.25 -16.26 -0.85
N LEU A 228 -19.71 -15.22 -1.47
CA LEU A 228 -18.38 -14.70 -1.15
C LEU A 228 -18.43 -13.65 -0.02
N PRO A 229 -17.63 -13.81 1.05
CA PRO A 229 -17.39 -12.77 2.05
C PRO A 229 -16.90 -11.44 1.47
N ASP A 230 -17.39 -10.34 2.02
CA ASP A 230 -17.09 -8.97 1.56
C ASP A 230 -15.61 -8.60 1.62
N HIS A 231 -14.91 -9.10 2.64
CA HIS A 231 -13.50 -8.81 2.92
C HIS A 231 -12.52 -9.66 2.12
N MET A 232 -13.01 -10.65 1.34
CA MET A 232 -12.13 -11.54 0.61
C MET A 232 -11.48 -10.82 -0.56
N THR A 233 -10.15 -10.86 -0.63
CA THR A 233 -9.37 -10.26 -1.72
C THR A 233 -9.39 -11.11 -2.97
N MET A 234 -9.20 -10.48 -4.14
CA MET A 234 -9.13 -11.20 -5.40
C MET A 234 -7.95 -12.17 -5.44
N LYS A 235 -6.83 -11.84 -4.79
CA LYS A 235 -5.69 -12.76 -4.62
C LYS A 235 -6.08 -14.03 -3.88
N ARG A 236 -6.85 -13.90 -2.79
CA ARG A 236 -7.27 -15.05 -1.98
C ARG A 236 -8.20 -15.94 -2.79
N LEU A 237 -9.18 -15.37 -3.49
CA LEU A 237 -10.08 -16.09 -4.41
C LEU A 237 -9.31 -16.85 -5.49
N TRP A 238 -8.32 -16.20 -6.10
CA TRP A 238 -7.49 -16.81 -7.12
C TRP A 238 -6.72 -18.02 -6.60
N ILE A 239 -6.02 -17.86 -5.47
CA ILE A 239 -5.20 -18.94 -4.89
C ILE A 239 -6.08 -20.10 -4.40
N SER A 240 -7.23 -19.81 -3.77
CA SER A 240 -8.06 -20.87 -3.20
C SER A 240 -8.89 -21.63 -4.24
N HIS A 241 -9.27 -20.99 -5.35
CA HIS A 241 -10.24 -21.61 -6.27
C HIS A 241 -9.88 -21.58 -7.77
N TRP A 242 -8.81 -20.86 -8.15
CA TRP A 242 -8.41 -20.64 -9.54
C TRP A 242 -6.93 -20.90 -9.80
N PHE A 243 -6.23 -21.51 -8.84
CA PHE A 243 -4.82 -21.85 -8.98
C PHE A 243 -4.59 -22.85 -10.12
N GLY A 244 -3.62 -22.55 -10.99
CA GLY A 244 -3.31 -23.35 -12.18
C GLY A 244 -4.30 -23.22 -13.35
N LYS A 245 -5.38 -22.44 -13.20
CA LYS A 245 -6.34 -22.17 -14.30
C LYS A 245 -5.93 -20.91 -15.08
N ALA A 246 -6.34 -20.86 -16.35
CA ALA A 246 -6.15 -19.69 -17.18
C ALA A 246 -7.04 -18.52 -16.70
N GLN A 247 -6.55 -17.30 -16.93
CA GLN A 247 -7.35 -16.08 -16.79
C GLN A 247 -8.46 -16.01 -17.87
N PRO A 248 -9.59 -15.31 -17.61
CA PRO A 248 -9.92 -14.57 -16.39
C PRO A 248 -10.58 -15.45 -15.30
N LEU A 249 -10.50 -14.99 -14.03
CA LEU A 249 -11.28 -15.57 -12.93
C LEU A 249 -12.76 -15.23 -13.10
N VAL A 250 -13.61 -16.25 -13.22
CA VAL A 250 -15.05 -16.08 -13.40
C VAL A 250 -15.75 -16.05 -12.04
N LEU A 251 -16.45 -14.95 -11.77
CA LEU A 251 -17.30 -14.77 -10.60
C LEU A 251 -18.75 -14.56 -11.04
N HIS A 252 -19.69 -14.98 -10.21
CA HIS A 252 -21.11 -14.80 -10.47
C HIS A 252 -21.70 -13.75 -9.53
N TYR A 253 -22.77 -13.09 -9.96
CA TYR A 253 -23.59 -12.25 -9.09
C TYR A 253 -25.07 -12.50 -9.27
N THR A 254 -25.84 -12.28 -8.21
CA THR A 254 -27.31 -12.27 -8.22
C THR A 254 -27.81 -10.91 -7.74
N ILE A 255 -29.01 -10.56 -8.19
CA ILE A 255 -29.73 -9.36 -7.77
C ILE A 255 -31.04 -9.81 -7.15
N LYS A 256 -31.27 -9.46 -5.88
CA LYS A 256 -32.54 -9.69 -5.18
C LYS A 256 -33.50 -8.53 -5.45
N ASP A 257 -34.72 -8.84 -5.85
CA ASP A 257 -35.76 -7.83 -5.99
C ASP A 257 -36.12 -7.20 -4.63
N LYS A 258 -36.49 -5.91 -4.67
CA LYS A 258 -37.11 -5.25 -3.52
C LYS A 258 -38.41 -5.99 -3.26
N ARG A 259 -38.48 -6.79 -2.18
CA ARG A 259 -39.77 -7.24 -1.65
C ARG A 259 -40.53 -5.98 -1.25
N THR A 260 -41.44 -5.54 -2.10
CA THR A 260 -42.54 -4.65 -1.76
C THR A 260 -43.26 -5.28 -0.57
N ARG A 261 -43.15 -4.63 0.59
CA ARG A 261 -44.11 -4.80 1.67
C ARG A 261 -45.31 -3.92 1.37
#